data_AF-A0A8S9YAX5-F1
#
_entry.id   AF-A0A8S9YAX5-F1
#
_cell.length_a   1.000
_cell.length_b   1.000
_cell.length_c   1.000
_cell.angle_alpha   90.00
_cell.angle_beta   90.00
_cell.angle_gamma   90.00
#
_symmetry.space_group_name_H-M   'P 1'
#
loop_
_entity.id
_entity.type
_entity.pdbx_description
1 polymer ?
#
loop_
_entity_poly.entity_id
_entity_poly.type
_entity_poly.pdbx_seq_one_letter_code
_entity_poly.pdbx_strand_id
1 'polypeptide(L)'
;MNSNVFSWNVLLNNVVKTIEIVHNLFSGKRKVFLDTELIYQTGFLLNLAGTDCFIIENHHCEIIISPCDLFSFDYRLVIDGKDATSFSNAQRRKMVCWSLKRGATQHLVRFDRTSLEVTVDNKMIASESNFSEDGSSVHFDWDGEAYSIEHVIDDRKYSLPKVKLLRNGLELDHC
;
A
#
# COMPACT_ATOMS: atom_id res chain seq x y z
N MET A 1 18.99 -22.13 -19.57
CA MET A 1 17.80 -21.71 -18.80
C MET A 1 16.82 -21.15 -19.82
N ASN A 2 15.65 -21.78 -20.00
CA ASN A 2 14.70 -21.41 -21.08
C ASN A 2 13.57 -20.48 -20.58
N SER A 3 13.68 -20.03 -19.34
CA SER A 3 12.72 -19.16 -18.70
C SER A 3 13.43 -18.03 -17.99
N ASN A 4 12.85 -16.84 -18.08
CA ASN A 4 13.18 -15.71 -17.24
C ASN A 4 12.29 -15.73 -16.00
N VAL A 5 12.85 -15.32 -14.86
CA VAL A 5 12.13 -15.18 -13.59
C VAL A 5 12.33 -13.76 -13.10
N PHE A 6 11.24 -13.09 -12.74
CA PHE A 6 11.27 -11.75 -12.19
C PHE A 6 10.30 -11.65 -11.01
N SER A 7 10.67 -10.91 -9.97
CA SER A 7 9.83 -10.76 -8.79
C SER A 7 9.77 -9.32 -8.29
N TRP A 8 8.63 -8.97 -7.69
CA TRP A 8 8.40 -7.71 -7.00
C TRP A 8 7.95 -8.00 -5.57
N ASN A 9 8.49 -7.25 -4.62
CA ASN A 9 7.96 -7.18 -3.27
C ASN A 9 7.02 -5.98 -3.18
N VAL A 10 5.75 -6.24 -2.92
CA VAL A 10 4.70 -5.22 -2.89
C VAL A 10 4.02 -5.20 -1.53
N LEU A 11 3.65 -4.02 -1.04
CA LEU A 11 2.84 -3.89 0.17
C LEU A 11 1.36 -4.00 -0.21
N LEU A 12 0.74 -5.16 0.04
CA LEU A 12 -0.69 -5.42 -0.15
C LEU A 12 -1.35 -5.54 1.22
N ASN A 13 -2.39 -4.75 1.48
CA ASN A 13 -3.13 -4.77 2.75
C ASN A 13 -2.22 -4.77 3.99
N ASN A 14 -1.21 -3.89 4.00
CA ASN A 14 -0.20 -3.75 5.06
C ASN A 14 0.73 -4.96 5.27
N VAL A 15 0.72 -5.94 4.38
CA VAL A 15 1.63 -7.09 4.38
C VAL A 15 2.51 -7.05 3.15
N VAL A 16 3.82 -7.27 3.32
CA VAL A 16 4.72 -7.42 2.16
C VAL A 16 4.50 -8.78 1.54
N LYS A 17 4.14 -8.79 0.26
CA LYS A 17 3.86 -9.97 -0.55
C LYS A 17 4.85 -10.03 -1.72
N THR A 18 5.21 -11.23 -2.16
CA THR A 18 6.06 -11.42 -3.34
C THR A 18 5.20 -11.85 -4.52
N ILE A 19 5.21 -11.06 -5.59
CA ILE A 19 4.63 -11.43 -6.87
C ILE A 19 5.78 -11.84 -7.79
N GLU A 20 5.74 -13.05 -8.33
CA GLU A 20 6.76 -13.58 -9.23
C GLU A 20 6.15 -13.95 -10.59
N ILE A 21 6.84 -13.64 -11.67
CA ILE A 21 6.54 -14.16 -13.00
C ILE A 21 7.64 -15.11 -13.47
N VAL A 22 7.21 -16.25 -14.02
CA VAL A 22 8.04 -17.18 -14.79
C VAL A 22 7.62 -17.09 -16.26
N HIS A 23 8.51 -16.60 -17.11
CA HIS A 23 8.27 -16.43 -18.54
C HIS A 23 9.13 -17.39 -19.35
N ASN A 24 8.52 -18.41 -19.95
CA ASN A 24 9.20 -19.39 -20.81
C ASN A 24 9.38 -18.83 -22.22
N LEU A 25 10.62 -18.62 -22.65
CA LEU A 25 10.95 -17.98 -23.92
C LEU A 25 10.76 -18.90 -25.14
N PHE A 26 10.69 -20.22 -24.94
CA PHE A 26 10.45 -21.17 -26.03
C PHE A 26 8.96 -21.30 -26.35
N SER A 27 8.11 -21.36 -25.34
CA SER A 27 6.66 -21.55 -25.51
C SER A 27 5.82 -20.30 -25.34
N GLY A 28 6.44 -19.18 -24.96
CA GLY A 28 5.78 -17.94 -24.52
C GLY A 28 4.88 -18.09 -23.29
N LYS A 29 4.94 -19.25 -22.60
CA LYS A 29 4.08 -19.51 -21.44
C LYS A 29 4.51 -18.62 -20.29
N ARG A 30 3.53 -18.07 -19.58
CA ARG A 30 3.74 -17.19 -18.44
C ARG A 30 2.98 -17.77 -17.25
N LYS A 31 3.63 -17.78 -16.09
CA LYS A 31 3.02 -18.18 -14.82
C LYS A 31 3.30 -17.08 -13.82
N VAL A 32 2.29 -16.70 -13.05
CA VAL A 32 2.42 -15.68 -12.00
C VAL A 32 2.08 -16.32 -10.67
N PHE A 33 2.92 -16.06 -9.68
CA PHE A 33 2.80 -16.58 -8.33
C PHE A 33 2.64 -15.43 -7.33
N LEU A 34 1.83 -15.64 -6.30
CA LEU A 34 1.74 -14.81 -5.10
C LEU A 34 2.23 -15.62 -3.90
N ASP A 35 3.32 -15.20 -3.25
CA ASP A 35 3.93 -15.94 -2.14
C ASP A 35 4.07 -17.45 -2.41
N THR A 36 4.46 -17.82 -3.63
CA THR A 36 4.57 -19.21 -4.16
C THR A 36 3.29 -19.89 -4.66
N GLU A 37 2.10 -19.33 -4.45
CA GLU A 37 0.85 -19.86 -4.98
C GLU A 37 0.64 -19.42 -6.44
N LEU A 38 0.35 -20.35 -7.34
CA LEU A 38 0.06 -20.03 -8.74
C LEU A 38 -1.31 -19.35 -8.86
N ILE A 39 -1.31 -18.07 -9.22
CA ILE A 39 -2.54 -17.27 -9.34
C ILE A 39 -2.98 -17.00 -10.78
N TYR A 40 -2.05 -17.11 -11.73
CA TYR A 40 -2.33 -16.87 -13.15
C TYR A 40 -1.40 -17.69 -14.04
N GLN A 41 -1.92 -18.19 -15.15
CA GLN A 41 -1.12 -18.86 -16.17
C GLN A 41 -1.70 -18.69 -17.57
N THR A 42 -0.83 -18.62 -18.56
CA THR A 42 -1.20 -18.62 -19.98
C THR A 42 -0.99 -19.99 -20.63
N GLY A 43 -1.65 -20.18 -21.77
CA GLY A 43 -1.33 -21.25 -22.71
C GLY A 43 -0.05 -20.96 -23.51
N PHE A 44 0.13 -21.67 -24.63
CA PHE A 44 1.21 -21.36 -25.56
C PHE A 44 0.97 -19.97 -26.19
N LEU A 45 2.00 -19.14 -26.23
CA LEU A 45 1.95 -17.81 -26.84
C LEU A 45 3.08 -17.68 -27.85
N LEU A 46 2.74 -17.27 -29.08
CA LEU A 46 3.75 -16.97 -30.10
C LEU A 46 4.43 -15.63 -29.83
N ASN A 47 3.70 -14.67 -29.24
CA ASN A 47 4.25 -13.38 -28.86
C ASN A 47 4.82 -13.44 -27.43
N LEU A 48 6.11 -13.14 -27.30
CA LEU A 48 6.82 -13.10 -26.02
C LEU A 48 6.58 -11.79 -25.26
N ALA A 49 6.18 -10.71 -25.95
CA ALA A 49 5.82 -9.44 -25.35
C ALA A 49 4.30 -9.29 -25.18
N GLY A 50 3.86 -8.30 -24.39
CA GLY A 50 2.46 -7.96 -24.19
C GLY A 50 2.11 -7.73 -22.73
N THR A 51 0.81 -7.62 -22.45
CA THR A 51 0.28 -7.37 -21.11
C THR A 51 -0.60 -8.52 -20.67
N ASP A 52 -0.36 -9.03 -19.47
CA ASP A 52 -1.23 -9.99 -18.81
C ASP A 52 -1.95 -9.31 -17.66
N CYS A 53 -3.28 -9.39 -17.65
CA CYS A 53 -4.12 -8.80 -16.62
C CYS A 53 -4.69 -9.90 -15.71
N PHE A 54 -4.67 -9.66 -14.41
CA PHE A 54 -5.21 -10.55 -13.38
C PHE A 54 -5.63 -9.74 -12.15
N ILE A 55 -6.29 -10.39 -11.20
CA ILE A 55 -6.76 -9.77 -9.96
C ILE A 55 -6.09 -10.47 -8.79
N ILE A 56 -5.50 -9.70 -7.89
CA ILE A 56 -5.06 -10.17 -6.57
C ILE A 56 -5.97 -9.53 -5.54
N GLU A 57 -6.74 -10.34 -4.82
CA GLU A 57 -7.74 -9.87 -3.86
C GLU A 57 -8.72 -8.88 -4.54
N ASN A 58 -8.61 -7.58 -4.26
CA ASN A 58 -9.44 -6.51 -4.83
C ASN A 58 -8.65 -5.55 -5.73
N HIS A 59 -7.41 -5.89 -6.08
CA HIS A 59 -6.51 -5.05 -6.85
C HIS A 59 -6.38 -5.52 -8.30
N HIS A 60 -6.56 -4.59 -9.24
CA HIS A 60 -6.33 -4.85 -10.65
C HIS A 60 -4.84 -4.84 -10.94
N CYS A 61 -4.31 -5.95 -11.42
CA CYS A 61 -2.88 -6.14 -11.66
C CYS A 61 -2.60 -6.36 -13.14
N GLU A 62 -1.53 -5.77 -13.62
CA GLU A 62 -1.01 -5.97 -14.97
C GLU A 62 0.48 -6.27 -14.91
N ILE A 63 0.92 -7.32 -15.61
CA ILE A 63 2.35 -7.51 -15.91
C ILE A 63 2.56 -7.16 -17.39
N ILE A 64 3.37 -6.13 -17.61
CA ILE A 64 3.74 -5.64 -18.94
C ILE A 64 5.13 -6.17 -19.25
N ILE A 65 5.23 -6.94 -20.34
CA ILE A 65 6.47 -7.49 -20.87
C ILE A 65 6.82 -6.73 -22.14
N SER A 66 7.93 -6.00 -22.09
CA SER A 66 8.44 -5.20 -23.21
C SER A 66 9.77 -5.78 -23.71
N PRO A 67 9.99 -5.90 -25.03
CA PRO A 67 11.31 -6.25 -25.55
C PRO A 67 12.29 -5.08 -25.31
N CYS A 68 13.49 -5.38 -24.81
CA CYS A 68 14.56 -4.39 -24.67
C CYS A 68 15.53 -4.48 -25.86
N ASP A 69 15.91 -5.70 -26.22
CA ASP A 69 16.74 -6.02 -27.38
C ASP A 69 16.23 -7.31 -28.07
N LEU A 70 17.05 -7.93 -28.91
CA LEU A 70 16.69 -9.16 -29.63
C LEU A 70 16.39 -10.38 -28.72
N PHE A 71 16.91 -10.41 -27.50
CA PHE A 71 16.85 -11.59 -26.62
C PHE A 71 16.52 -11.26 -25.15
N SER A 72 16.29 -10.00 -24.81
CA SER A 72 15.98 -9.56 -23.46
C SER A 72 14.64 -8.82 -23.37
N PHE A 73 14.04 -8.92 -22.19
CA PHE A 73 12.72 -8.37 -21.89
C PHE A 73 12.77 -7.63 -20.57
N ASP A 74 12.07 -6.49 -20.53
CA ASP A 74 11.73 -5.78 -19.31
C ASP A 74 10.38 -6.26 -18.79
N TYR A 75 10.25 -6.30 -17.46
CA TYR A 75 9.05 -6.72 -16.77
C TYR A 75 8.62 -5.59 -15.85
N ARG A 76 7.38 -5.13 -16.01
CA ARG A 76 6.80 -4.13 -15.13
C ARG A 76 5.50 -4.64 -14.56
N LEU A 77 5.37 -4.53 -13.23
CA LEU A 77 4.13 -4.79 -12.51
C LEU A 77 3.42 -3.46 -12.25
N VAL A 78 2.17 -3.38 -12.67
CA VAL A 78 1.25 -2.28 -12.41
C VAL A 78 0.10 -2.79 -11.55
N ILE A 79 -0.22 -2.09 -10.47
CA ILE A 79 -1.31 -2.40 -9.55
C ILE A 79 -2.17 -1.13 -9.40
N ASP A 80 -3.46 -1.23 -9.71
CA ASP A 80 -4.41 -0.11 -9.75
C ASP A 80 -3.86 1.12 -10.52
N GLY A 81 -3.26 0.86 -11.68
CA GLY A 81 -2.71 1.89 -12.56
C GLY A 81 -1.39 2.52 -12.07
N LYS A 82 -0.77 2.02 -11.00
CA LYS A 82 0.54 2.49 -10.49
C LYS A 82 1.60 1.41 -10.61
N ASP A 83 2.84 1.76 -10.90
CA ASP A 83 3.94 0.80 -10.81
C ASP A 83 4.10 0.26 -9.37
N ALA A 84 4.66 -0.95 -9.24
CA ALA A 84 4.80 -1.65 -7.97
C ALA A 84 5.42 -0.81 -6.83
N THR A 85 6.41 0.02 -7.14
CA THR A 85 7.08 0.89 -6.16
C THR A 85 6.16 2.04 -5.75
N SER A 86 5.57 2.74 -6.71
CA SER A 86 4.62 3.83 -6.46
C SER A 86 3.38 3.35 -5.71
N PHE A 87 2.87 2.17 -6.04
CA PHE A 87 1.76 1.51 -5.33
C PHE A 87 2.13 1.23 -3.88
N SER A 88 3.26 0.53 -3.64
CA SER A 88 3.71 0.21 -2.28
C SER A 88 3.96 1.46 -1.43
N ASN A 89 4.53 2.50 -2.04
CA ASN A 89 4.71 3.79 -1.38
C ASN A 89 3.36 4.47 -1.06
N ALA A 90 2.36 4.35 -1.94
CA ALA A 90 1.02 4.85 -1.67
C ALA A 90 0.36 4.09 -0.51
N GLN A 91 0.49 2.76 -0.46
CA GLN A 91 -0.02 1.94 0.63
C GLN A 91 0.66 2.27 1.97
N ARG A 92 2.00 2.44 1.98
CA ARG A 92 2.74 2.89 3.18
C ARG A 92 2.25 4.23 3.71
N ARG A 93 1.80 5.12 2.83
CA ARG A 93 1.28 6.44 3.20
C ARG A 93 -0.15 6.41 3.72
N LYS A 94 -0.91 5.32 3.55
CA LYS A 94 -2.29 5.22 4.05
C LYS A 94 -2.33 5.16 5.56
N MET A 95 -1.40 4.44 6.18
CA MET A 95 -1.39 4.25 7.62
C MET A 95 -0.40 5.22 8.28
N VAL A 96 -0.87 5.97 9.29
CA VAL A 96 -0.01 6.77 10.18
C VAL A 96 -0.10 6.21 11.58
N CYS A 97 1.02 6.18 12.30
CA CYS A 97 1.09 5.61 13.62
C CYS A 97 1.73 6.58 14.61
N TRP A 98 1.29 6.52 15.87
CA TRP A 98 1.88 7.24 17.00
C TRP A 98 2.07 6.27 18.17
N SER A 99 3.18 6.39 18.90
CA SER A 99 3.39 5.67 20.16
C SER A 99 3.03 6.57 21.32
N LEU A 100 1.98 6.23 22.05
CA LEU A 100 1.54 6.93 23.25
C LEU A 100 2.11 6.27 24.49
N LYS A 101 2.90 7.01 25.26
CA LYS A 101 3.38 6.54 26.56
C LYS A 101 2.37 6.89 27.66
N ARG A 102 1.87 5.88 28.38
CA ARG A 102 1.08 6.05 29.62
C ARG A 102 1.75 5.28 30.75
N GLY A 103 2.36 6.01 31.68
CA GLY A 103 3.17 5.42 32.74
C GLY A 103 4.34 4.62 32.19
N ALA A 104 4.39 3.32 32.49
CA ALA A 104 5.39 2.38 31.99
C ALA A 104 5.00 1.71 30.66
N THR A 105 3.77 1.87 30.20
CA THR A 105 3.24 1.19 29.02
C THR A 105 3.30 2.10 27.80
N GLN A 106 3.61 1.51 26.63
CA GLN A 106 3.47 2.16 25.34
C GLN A 106 2.27 1.56 24.60
N HIS A 107 1.48 2.42 24.00
CA HIS A 107 0.29 2.08 23.23
C HIS A 107 0.46 2.58 21.80
N LEU A 108 0.11 1.76 20.81
CA LEU A 108 0.28 2.11 19.41
C LEU A 108 -1.06 2.54 18.82
N VAL A 109 -1.18 3.83 18.56
CA VAL A 109 -2.30 4.40 17.81
C VAL A 109 -2.00 4.27 16.33
N ARG A 110 -2.95 3.77 15.55
CA ARG A 110 -2.88 3.78 14.09
C ARG A 110 -4.10 4.44 13.49
N PHE A 111 -3.89 5.17 12.41
CA PHE A 111 -4.91 5.87 11.66
C PHE A 111 -4.80 5.53 10.19
N ASP A 112 -5.86 4.98 9.63
CA ASP A 112 -5.97 4.77 8.19
C ASP A 112 -6.56 6.03 7.55
N ARG A 113 -5.76 6.72 6.75
CA ARG A 113 -6.14 7.98 6.08
C ARG A 113 -7.19 7.79 4.98
N THR A 114 -7.51 6.55 4.62
CA THR A 114 -8.50 6.19 3.59
C THR A 114 -9.85 5.89 4.23
N SER A 115 -9.89 4.97 5.20
CA SER A 115 -11.13 4.63 5.92
C SER A 115 -11.46 5.60 7.05
N LEU A 116 -10.50 6.43 7.45
CA LEU A 116 -10.55 7.33 8.62
C LEU A 116 -10.72 6.57 9.96
N GLU A 117 -10.40 5.27 9.96
CA GLU A 117 -10.51 4.42 11.14
C GLU A 117 -9.30 4.59 12.06
N VAL A 118 -9.57 4.62 13.37
CA VAL A 118 -8.56 4.68 14.43
C VAL A 118 -8.50 3.33 15.16
N THR A 119 -7.29 2.83 15.39
CA THR A 119 -7.06 1.67 16.25
C THR A 119 -6.03 1.99 17.32
N VAL A 120 -6.21 1.44 18.52
CA VAL A 120 -5.22 1.47 19.60
C VAL A 120 -4.91 0.03 20.01
N ASP A 121 -3.64 -0.36 19.93
CA ASP A 121 -3.17 -1.74 20.19
C ASP A 121 -3.98 -2.79 19.41
N ASN A 122 -4.25 -2.50 18.13
CA ASN A 122 -5.04 -3.32 17.20
C ASN A 122 -6.54 -3.44 17.54
N LYS A 123 -7.06 -2.62 18.45
CA LYS A 123 -8.51 -2.54 18.73
C LYS A 123 -9.09 -1.28 18.08
N MET A 124 -10.17 -1.45 17.32
CA MET A 124 -10.89 -0.34 16.71
C MET A 124 -11.51 0.55 17.79
N ILE A 125 -11.32 1.86 17.65
CA ILE A 125 -11.90 2.88 18.51
C ILE A 125 -13.01 3.58 17.74
N ALA A 126 -14.14 3.84 18.40
CA ALA A 126 -15.21 4.65 17.82
C ALA A 126 -14.70 6.08 17.62
N SER A 127 -14.87 6.62 16.42
CA SER A 127 -14.38 7.93 16.05
C SER A 127 -15.38 8.68 15.19
N GLU A 128 -15.38 9.99 15.29
CA GLU A 128 -16.24 10.90 14.51
C GLU A 128 -15.39 11.76 13.58
N SER A 129 -15.78 11.84 12.31
CA SER A 129 -15.07 12.64 11.30
C SER A 129 -15.79 13.96 11.04
N ASN A 130 -15.05 15.06 11.12
CA ASN A 130 -15.52 16.40 10.79
C ASN A 130 -14.77 16.91 9.55
N PHE A 131 -15.51 17.54 8.64
CA PHE A 131 -14.96 18.14 7.41
C PHE A 131 -15.38 19.61 7.35
N SER A 132 -14.41 20.51 7.29
CA SER A 132 -14.61 21.95 7.17
C SER A 132 -13.75 22.54 6.05
N GLU A 133 -13.89 23.84 5.81
CA GLU A 133 -13.04 24.57 4.84
C GLU A 133 -11.56 24.56 5.24
N ASP A 134 -11.27 24.45 6.54
CA ASP A 134 -9.92 24.46 7.11
C ASP A 134 -9.27 23.06 7.14
N GLY A 135 -9.99 22.01 6.75
CA GLY A 135 -9.48 20.64 6.64
C GLY A 135 -10.43 19.58 7.18
N SER A 136 -9.88 18.39 7.43
CA SER A 136 -10.60 17.28 8.06
C SER A 136 -9.97 16.92 9.40
N SER A 137 -10.82 16.63 10.38
CA SER A 137 -10.41 16.13 11.69
C SER A 137 -11.17 14.86 12.06
N VAL A 138 -10.52 13.98 12.82
CA VAL A 138 -11.11 12.76 13.36
C VAL A 138 -10.98 12.80 14.88
N HIS A 139 -12.11 12.75 15.59
CA HIS A 139 -12.17 12.82 17.04
C HIS A 139 -12.47 11.45 17.62
N PHE A 140 -11.82 11.11 18.73
CA PHE A 140 -12.08 9.86 19.44
C PHE A 140 -11.72 10.00 20.93
N ASP A 141 -12.46 9.27 21.76
CA ASP A 141 -12.14 9.13 23.19
C ASP A 141 -11.41 7.82 23.43
N TRP A 142 -10.32 7.88 24.19
CA TRP A 142 -9.59 6.68 24.58
C TRP A 142 -9.07 6.79 26.00
N ASP A 143 -9.53 5.86 26.85
CA ASP A 143 -9.15 5.75 28.26
C ASP A 143 -9.29 7.08 29.03
N GLY A 144 -10.48 7.68 28.90
CA GLY A 144 -10.95 8.87 29.61
C GLY A 144 -10.45 10.21 29.07
N GLU A 145 -9.68 10.22 27.98
CA GLU A 145 -9.09 11.41 27.40
C GLU A 145 -9.55 11.60 25.95
N ALA A 146 -9.72 12.86 25.56
CA ALA A 146 -10.14 13.23 24.22
C ALA A 146 -8.93 13.41 23.29
N TYR A 147 -9.00 12.78 22.13
CA TYR A 147 -7.99 12.88 21.08
C TYR A 147 -8.59 13.41 19.79
N SER A 148 -7.77 14.12 19.01
CA SER A 148 -8.09 14.49 17.63
C SER A 148 -6.93 14.17 16.70
N ILE A 149 -7.24 13.76 15.48
CA ILE A 149 -6.29 13.66 14.37
C ILE A 149 -6.66 14.74 13.38
N GLU A 150 -5.73 15.67 13.12
CA GLU A 150 -5.98 16.83 12.28
C GLU A 150 -5.09 16.80 11.04
N HIS A 151 -5.69 17.02 9.87
CA HIS A 151 -4.97 17.21 8.63
C HIS A 151 -4.39 18.62 8.56
N VAL A 152 -3.08 18.72 8.47
CA VAL A 152 -2.38 19.99 8.29
C VAL A 152 -2.28 20.27 6.80
N ILE A 153 -2.90 21.38 6.40
CA ILE A 153 -2.69 21.97 5.07
C ILE A 153 -1.27 22.53 5.06
N ASP A 154 -0.42 22.00 4.18
CA ASP A 154 0.93 22.52 3.93
C ASP A 154 0.90 23.25 2.58
N ASP A 155 1.12 24.57 2.59
CA ASP A 155 1.10 25.44 1.40
C ASP A 155 2.17 25.09 0.36
N ARG A 156 3.07 24.15 0.65
CA ARG A 156 4.01 23.62 -0.33
C ARG A 156 3.29 22.69 -1.29
N LYS A 157 3.16 23.17 -2.53
CA LYS A 157 2.55 22.56 -3.74
C LYS A 157 2.85 21.08 -4.02
N TYR A 158 3.83 20.47 -3.35
CA TYR A 158 4.27 19.08 -3.55
C TYR A 158 4.45 18.27 -2.26
N SER A 159 4.03 18.80 -1.11
CA SER A 159 4.10 18.06 0.16
C SER A 159 2.82 17.29 0.42
N LEU A 160 2.95 16.08 0.98
CA LEU A 160 1.80 15.30 1.41
C LEU A 160 1.15 16.00 2.61
N PRO A 161 -0.19 15.99 2.73
CA PRO A 161 -0.84 16.53 3.91
C PRO A 161 -0.27 15.81 5.13
N LYS A 162 0.27 16.57 6.08
CA LYS A 162 0.74 16.02 7.34
C LYS A 162 -0.49 15.77 8.21
N VAL A 163 -0.43 14.78 9.07
CA VAL A 163 -1.48 14.57 10.08
C VAL A 163 -0.84 14.65 11.44
N LYS A 164 -1.52 15.32 12.37
CA LYS A 164 -1.10 15.47 13.77
C LYS A 164 -2.06 14.72 14.66
N LEU A 165 -1.53 14.11 15.72
CA LEU A 165 -2.35 13.57 16.80
C LEU A 165 -2.29 14.56 17.96
N LEU A 166 -3.45 14.99 18.44
CA LEU A 166 -3.58 15.89 19.58
C LEU A 166 -4.27 15.16 20.72
N ARG A 167 -3.87 15.48 21.95
CA ARG A 167 -4.55 15.08 23.18
C ARG A 167 -4.98 16.34 23.91
N ASN A 168 -6.28 16.49 24.16
CA ASN A 168 -6.87 17.69 24.77
C ASN A 168 -6.37 19.00 24.11
N GLY A 169 -6.19 19.00 22.78
CA GLY A 169 -5.70 20.15 22.01
C GLY A 169 -4.18 20.37 22.00
N LEU A 170 -3.39 19.48 22.62
CA LEU A 170 -1.92 19.53 22.57
C LEU A 170 -1.37 18.48 21.62
N GLU A 171 -0.54 18.90 20.66
CA GLU A 171 0.13 18.02 19.70
C GLU A 171 1.08 17.04 20.41
N LEU A 172 1.03 15.79 19.97
CA LEU A 172 1.90 14.72 20.42
C LEU A 172 2.95 14.45 19.34
N ASP A 173 4.21 14.35 19.76
CA ASP A 173 5.31 14.08 18.85
C ASP A 173 5.18 12.71 18.16
N HIS A 174 5.62 12.66 16.90
CA HIS A 174 5.81 11.41 16.18
C HIS A 174 7.00 10.62 16.76
N CYS A 175 6.98 9.29 16.65
CA CYS A 175 8.19 8.49 16.82
C CYS A 175 9.12 8.58 15.61
#